data_AF-B1YBP4-F1
#
_entry.id   AF-B1YBP4-F1
#
_cell.length_a   1.000
_cell.length_b   1.000
_cell.length_c   1.000
_cell.angle_alpha   90.00
_cell.angle_beta   90.00
_cell.angle_gamma   90.00
#
_symmetry.space_group_name_H-M   'P 1'
#
loop_
_entity.id
_entity.type
_entity.pdbx_description
1 polymer ?
#
loop_
_entity_poly.entity_id
_entity_poly.type
_entity_poly.pdbx_seq_one_letter_code
_entity_poly.pdbx_strand_id
1 'polypeptide(L)'
;MDVCLERVLRGEAPRDVFTARGHGNITASNTRTLEITKDPFVTRRGDCIVACCSEKAAGELDVVEALAAVGTVVIIIDAGVAWDAVVGLTPRRRPTSRWRIVARRSFYVDDSTVAVGIDKAASGLDRALVAALRGGAPVKITVGVCPGEAFK
;
A
#
# COMPACT_ATOMS: atom_id res chain seq x y z
N MET A 1 14.14 -9.62 9.15
CA MET A 1 13.29 -8.43 8.98
C MET A 1 13.78 -7.73 7.72
N ASP A 2 12.88 -7.26 6.88
CA ASP A 2 13.26 -6.64 5.60
C ASP A 2 14.06 -5.35 5.85
N VAL A 3 15.27 -5.26 5.27
CA VAL A 3 16.17 -4.11 5.44
C VAL A 3 15.49 -2.82 5.01
N CYS A 4 14.66 -2.86 3.97
CA CYS A 4 13.96 -1.68 3.50
C CYS A 4 12.88 -1.22 4.49
N LEU A 5 12.13 -2.15 5.08
CA LEU A 5 11.12 -1.82 6.11
C LEU A 5 11.77 -1.08 7.30
N GLU A 6 12.92 -1.55 7.77
CA GLU A 6 13.65 -0.88 8.86
C GLU A 6 14.05 0.55 8.51
N ARG A 7 14.62 0.75 7.31
CA ARG A 7 15.03 2.08 6.83
C ARG A 7 13.84 3.03 6.69
N VAL A 8 12.71 2.55 6.16
CA VAL A 8 11.46 3.33 6.04
C VAL A 8 10.91 3.72 7.41
N LEU A 9 10.94 2.81 8.39
CA LEU A 9 10.50 3.07 9.75
C LEU A 9 11.39 4.12 10.45
N ARG A 10 12.72 4.05 10.25
CA ARG A 10 13.68 5.03 10.78
C ARG A 10 13.69 6.37 10.03
N GLY A 11 13.03 6.46 8.87
CA GLY A 11 13.05 7.68 8.04
C GLY A 11 14.35 7.87 7.24
N GLU A 12 15.11 6.79 7.05
CA GLU A 12 16.39 6.76 6.31
C GLU A 12 16.20 6.44 4.82
N ALA A 13 14.95 6.25 4.39
CA ALA A 13 14.56 6.01 3.01
C ALA A 13 13.46 7.03 2.59
N PRO A 14 13.43 7.47 1.32
CA PRO A 14 12.33 8.25 0.79
C PRO A 14 10.99 7.62 1.11
N ARG A 15 10.08 8.39 1.70
CA ARG A 15 8.75 7.92 2.08
C ARG A 15 7.75 9.05 2.03
N ASP A 16 6.50 8.66 1.82
CA ASP A 16 5.34 9.52 1.99
C ASP A 16 4.42 8.91 3.06
N VAL A 17 3.80 9.77 3.87
CA VAL A 17 2.91 9.38 4.97
C VAL A 17 1.64 10.19 4.86
N PHE A 18 0.50 9.52 4.76
CA PHE A 18 -0.80 10.17 4.57
C PHE A 18 -1.91 9.40 5.27
N THR A 19 -3.09 10.01 5.35
CA THR A 19 -4.24 9.44 6.06
C THR A 19 -5.26 8.78 5.13
N ALA A 20 -5.92 7.77 5.64
CA ALA A 20 -7.06 7.08 5.03
C ALA A 20 -7.96 6.53 6.14
N ARG A 21 -8.98 5.75 5.78
CA ARG A 21 -9.91 5.16 6.73
C ARG A 21 -10.28 3.72 6.35
N GLY A 22 -10.50 2.89 7.35
CA GLY A 22 -11.21 1.63 7.19
C GLY A 22 -12.69 1.83 6.83
N HIS A 23 -13.39 0.73 6.54
CA HIS A 23 -14.80 0.73 6.19
C HIS A 23 -15.46 -0.63 6.51
N GLY A 24 -16.75 -0.63 6.89
CA GLY A 24 -17.49 -1.83 7.29
C GLY A 24 -17.58 -2.96 6.25
N ASN A 25 -17.37 -2.62 4.98
CA ASN A 25 -17.38 -3.56 3.85
C ASN A 25 -15.99 -4.11 3.50
N ILE A 26 -14.92 -3.74 4.21
CA ILE A 26 -13.59 -4.29 3.98
C ILE A 26 -13.58 -5.77 4.36
N THR A 27 -13.21 -6.61 3.40
CA THR A 27 -12.98 -8.05 3.60
C THR A 27 -11.51 -8.42 3.54
N ALA A 28 -10.71 -7.68 2.75
CA ALA A 28 -9.30 -7.94 2.50
C ALA A 28 -9.04 -9.43 2.18
N SER A 29 -9.78 -9.96 1.19
CA SER A 29 -9.74 -11.37 0.81
C SER A 29 -9.11 -11.62 -0.56
N ASN A 30 -8.78 -10.57 -1.31
CA ASN A 30 -8.12 -10.71 -2.60
C ASN A 30 -6.71 -11.27 -2.47
N THR A 31 -6.40 -12.31 -3.25
CA THR A 31 -5.11 -13.02 -3.21
C THR A 31 -4.06 -12.47 -4.17
N ARG A 32 -4.44 -11.49 -5.00
CA ARG A 32 -3.60 -10.94 -6.07
C ARG A 32 -3.21 -9.49 -5.86
N THR A 33 -4.07 -8.71 -5.21
CA THR A 33 -3.87 -7.27 -5.07
C THR A 33 -4.27 -6.75 -3.69
N LEU A 34 -3.80 -5.56 -3.40
CA LEU A 34 -4.24 -4.69 -2.31
C LEU A 34 -4.46 -3.29 -2.89
N GLU A 35 -5.53 -2.62 -2.48
CA GLU A 35 -5.93 -1.30 -2.99
C GLU A 35 -6.25 -0.34 -1.85
N ILE A 36 -5.80 0.90 -2.00
CA ILE A 36 -6.17 2.06 -1.19
C ILE A 36 -6.78 3.09 -2.13
N THR A 37 -7.96 3.62 -1.79
CA THR A 37 -8.74 4.47 -2.69
C THR A 37 -9.15 5.80 -2.05
N LYS A 38 -9.26 6.86 -2.87
CA LYS A 38 -9.85 8.14 -2.48
C LYS A 38 -11.39 8.08 -2.45
N ASP A 39 -12.00 7.05 -3.05
CA ASP A 39 -13.44 6.86 -3.02
C ASP A 39 -13.93 6.75 -1.56
N PRO A 40 -14.96 7.51 -1.16
CA PRO A 40 -15.49 7.42 0.20
C PRO A 40 -16.29 6.15 0.48
N PHE A 41 -16.67 5.39 -0.55
CA PHE A 41 -17.52 4.22 -0.43
C PHE A 41 -16.83 2.94 -0.91
N VAL A 42 -16.86 1.91 -0.06
CA VAL A 42 -16.36 0.57 -0.40
C VAL A 42 -17.56 -0.34 -0.63
N THR A 43 -17.71 -0.85 -1.86
CA THR A 43 -18.71 -1.89 -2.15
C THR A 43 -18.25 -3.23 -1.59
N ARG A 44 -19.18 -4.15 -1.28
CA ARG A 44 -18.84 -5.51 -0.84
C ARG A 44 -18.09 -6.35 -1.89
N ARG A 45 -18.04 -5.90 -3.14
CA ARG A 45 -17.26 -6.55 -4.21
C ARG A 45 -15.79 -6.13 -4.20
N GLY A 46 -15.45 -5.02 -3.54
CA GLY A 46 -14.08 -4.50 -3.44
C GLY A 46 -13.23 -5.31 -2.47
N ASP A 47 -12.94 -6.56 -2.81
CA ASP A 47 -12.26 -7.52 -1.93
C ASP A 47 -10.75 -7.27 -1.77
N CYS A 48 -10.17 -6.44 -2.64
CA CYS A 48 -8.80 -5.94 -2.56
C CYS A 48 -8.66 -4.63 -1.77
N ILE A 49 -9.76 -3.94 -1.48
CA ILE A 49 -9.72 -2.62 -0.82
C ILE A 49 -9.45 -2.80 0.67
N VAL A 50 -8.43 -2.11 1.18
CA VAL A 50 -8.02 -2.14 2.60
C VAL A 50 -8.10 -0.78 3.28
N ALA A 51 -8.25 0.30 2.52
CA ALA A 51 -8.58 1.63 3.03
C ALA A 51 -9.27 2.47 1.96
N CYS A 52 -10.16 3.35 2.39
CA CYS A 52 -10.91 4.30 1.58
C CYS A 52 -10.70 5.73 2.11
N CYS A 53 -11.36 6.72 1.49
CA CYS A 53 -11.20 8.13 1.86
C CYS A 53 -9.72 8.56 1.92
N SER A 54 -8.86 7.99 1.08
CA SER A 54 -7.43 8.27 1.08
C SER A 54 -7.17 9.73 0.74
N GLU A 55 -6.29 10.37 1.49
CA GLU A 55 -5.83 11.73 1.24
C GLU A 55 -5.09 11.83 -0.10
N LYS A 56 -4.26 10.83 -0.40
CA LYS A 56 -3.43 10.75 -1.61
C LYS A 56 -3.79 9.55 -2.48
N ALA A 57 -3.61 9.71 -3.79
CA ALA A 57 -3.55 8.63 -4.78
C ALA A 57 -2.12 8.42 -5.30
N ALA A 58 -1.90 7.39 -6.12
CA ALA A 58 -0.56 6.98 -6.51
C ALA A 58 0.26 8.08 -7.21
N GLY A 59 -0.38 8.89 -8.06
CA GLY A 59 0.29 10.00 -8.76
C GLY A 59 0.53 11.24 -7.91
N GLU A 60 0.08 11.25 -6.66
CA GLU A 60 0.20 12.37 -5.71
C GLU A 60 1.25 12.07 -4.61
N LEU A 61 1.94 10.94 -4.70
CA LEU A 61 2.92 10.53 -3.71
C LEU A 61 4.24 11.29 -3.88
N ASP A 62 4.86 11.66 -2.76
CA ASP A 62 6.17 12.34 -2.75
C ASP A 62 7.31 11.42 -3.23
N VAL A 63 7.04 10.11 -3.33
CA VAL A 63 7.96 9.07 -3.81
C VAL A 63 7.75 8.67 -5.27
N VAL A 64 6.94 9.39 -6.06
CA VAL A 64 6.68 9.07 -7.49
C VAL A 64 7.98 8.91 -8.29
N GLU A 65 8.98 9.74 -8.03
CA GLU A 65 10.30 9.66 -8.66
C GLU A 65 11.03 8.35 -8.31
N ALA A 66 11.03 7.96 -7.04
CA ALA A 66 11.68 6.74 -6.58
C ALA A 66 10.98 5.48 -7.11
N LEU A 67 9.65 5.51 -7.26
CA LEU A 67 8.86 4.41 -7.85
C LEU A 67 9.17 4.17 -9.34
N ALA A 68 9.70 5.18 -10.04
CA ALA A 68 10.11 5.06 -11.44
C ALA A 68 11.49 4.40 -11.61
N ALA A 69 12.29 4.32 -10.54
CA ALA A 69 13.58 3.64 -10.54
C ALA A 69 13.45 2.16 -10.17
N VAL A 70 14.57 1.42 -10.19
CA VAL A 70 14.65 0.06 -9.64
C VAL A 70 14.80 0.16 -8.13
N GLY A 71 13.96 -0.55 -7.38
CA GLY A 71 14.11 -0.69 -5.94
C GLY A 71 13.04 -1.55 -5.29
N THR A 72 13.02 -1.48 -3.97
CA THR A 72 12.05 -2.13 -3.10
C THR A 72 11.06 -1.10 -2.57
N VAL A 73 9.78 -1.47 -2.52
CA VAL A 73 8.68 -0.65 -2.01
C VAL A 73 8.11 -1.31 -0.77
N VAL A 74 7.90 -0.52 0.27
CA VAL A 74 7.24 -0.92 1.51
C VAL A 74 5.97 -0.10 1.65
N ILE A 75 4.84 -0.77 1.87
CA ILE A 75 3.55 -0.16 2.18
C ILE A 75 3.17 -0.58 3.60
N ILE A 76 3.17 0.37 4.53
CA ILE A 76 2.78 0.14 5.93
C ILE A 76 1.35 0.66 6.11
N ILE A 77 0.51 -0.18 6.72
CA ILE A 77 -0.88 0.12 7.03
C ILE A 77 -1.02 0.06 8.55
N ASP A 78 -1.19 1.22 9.17
CA ASP A 78 -1.21 1.38 10.63
C ASP A 78 -2.58 1.91 11.09
N ALA A 79 -3.33 1.08 11.80
CA ALA A 79 -4.63 1.42 12.40
C ALA A 79 -4.53 1.73 13.90
N GLY A 80 -3.33 2.00 14.41
CA GLY A 80 -3.03 2.31 15.82
C GLY A 80 -3.00 1.07 16.73
N VAL A 81 -4.07 0.29 16.74
CA VAL A 81 -4.18 -0.95 17.55
C VAL A 81 -3.50 -2.15 16.90
N ALA A 82 -3.31 -2.11 15.59
CA ALA A 82 -2.66 -3.13 14.79
C ALA A 82 -2.08 -2.48 13.54
N TRP A 83 -1.00 -3.07 13.02
CA TRP A 83 -0.38 -2.66 11.78
C TRP A 83 0.20 -3.86 11.06
N ASP A 84 0.39 -3.72 9.75
CA ASP A 84 1.10 -4.70 8.92
C ASP A 84 1.79 -3.97 7.77
N ALA A 85 2.76 -4.63 7.15
CA ALA A 85 3.47 -4.14 5.99
C ALA A 85 3.37 -5.12 4.82
N VAL A 86 3.29 -4.56 3.63
CA VAL A 86 3.43 -5.27 2.35
C VAL A 86 4.71 -4.77 1.70
N VAL A 87 5.52 -5.69 1.20
CA VAL A 87 6.78 -5.34 0.57
C VAL A 87 6.85 -5.94 -0.83
N GLY A 88 7.32 -5.17 -1.81
CA GLY A 88 7.43 -5.60 -3.19
C GLY A 88 8.44 -4.77 -3.96
N LEU A 89 8.41 -4.87 -5.28
CA LEU A 89 9.30 -4.16 -6.17
C LEU A 89 8.64 -2.91 -6.73
N THR A 90 9.44 -1.89 -6.98
CA THR A 90 9.03 -0.69 -7.72
C THR A 90 8.44 -1.07 -9.09
N PRO A 91 7.41 -0.37 -9.58
CA PRO A 91 6.84 -0.60 -10.91
C PRO A 91 7.76 -0.16 -12.05
N ARG A 92 8.86 0.54 -11.74
CA ARG A 92 9.80 1.13 -12.72
C ARG A 92 9.10 2.06 -13.72
N ARG A 93 8.04 2.70 -13.24
CA ARG A 93 7.19 3.63 -13.98
C ARG A 93 6.58 4.63 -13.00
N ARG A 94 6.45 5.88 -13.42
CA ARG A 94 5.70 6.89 -12.67
C ARG A 94 4.22 6.52 -12.62
N PRO A 95 3.63 6.27 -11.44
CA PRO A 95 2.19 6.21 -11.34
C PRO A 95 1.58 7.61 -11.59
N THR A 96 0.37 7.63 -12.13
CA THR A 96 -0.34 8.87 -12.49
C THR A 96 -1.80 8.89 -12.01
N SER A 97 -2.25 7.83 -11.33
CA SER A 97 -3.62 7.73 -10.86
C SER A 97 -3.94 8.84 -9.86
N ARG A 98 -5.10 9.45 -10.04
CA ARG A 98 -5.68 10.46 -9.12
C ARG A 98 -6.72 9.89 -8.17
N TRP A 99 -6.91 8.56 -8.19
CA TRP A 99 -8.01 7.91 -7.47
C TRP A 99 -7.59 6.80 -6.53
N ARG A 100 -6.51 6.07 -6.84
CA ARG A 100 -6.16 4.86 -6.09
C ARG A 100 -4.67 4.55 -6.13
N ILE A 101 -4.28 3.69 -5.20
CA ILE A 101 -2.94 3.12 -5.00
C ILE A 101 -3.12 1.61 -4.99
N VAL A 102 -2.43 0.90 -5.88
CA VAL A 102 -2.55 -0.56 -6.02
C VAL A 102 -1.20 -1.24 -5.89
N ALA A 103 -1.16 -2.29 -5.09
CA ALA A 103 -0.05 -3.20 -4.95
C ALA A 103 -0.44 -4.57 -5.52
N ARG A 104 0.45 -5.21 -6.29
CA ARG A 104 0.12 -6.40 -7.08
C ARG A 104 1.11 -7.54 -6.86
N ARG A 105 0.59 -8.77 -6.83
CA ARG A 105 1.39 -10.01 -6.88
C ARG A 105 2.02 -10.24 -8.25
N SER A 106 1.33 -9.85 -9.32
CA SER A 106 1.88 -9.90 -10.68
C SER A 106 2.82 -8.73 -10.95
N PHE A 107 3.53 -8.80 -12.08
CA PHE A 107 4.34 -7.72 -12.63
C PHE A 107 3.57 -6.76 -13.57
N TYR A 108 2.23 -6.83 -13.57
CA TYR A 108 1.40 -5.92 -14.35
C TYR A 108 1.45 -4.50 -13.77
N VAL A 109 1.60 -3.49 -14.63
CA VAL A 109 1.69 -2.08 -14.23
C VAL A 109 0.66 -1.24 -14.96
N ASP A 110 -0.19 -0.54 -14.21
CA ASP A 110 -1.06 0.54 -14.70
C ASP A 110 -0.76 1.87 -13.99
N ASP A 111 -1.61 2.86 -14.19
CA ASP A 111 -1.46 4.21 -13.64
C ASP A 111 -1.51 4.26 -12.10
N SER A 112 -2.08 3.24 -11.46
CA SER A 112 -2.27 3.14 -10.01
C SER A 112 -1.26 2.24 -9.30
N THR A 113 -0.50 1.45 -10.07
CA THR A 113 0.44 0.48 -9.50
C THR A 113 1.62 1.19 -8.83
N VAL A 114 1.77 0.99 -7.52
CA VAL A 114 2.94 1.46 -6.74
C VAL A 114 3.89 0.33 -6.35
N ALA A 115 3.44 -0.92 -6.39
CA ALA A 115 4.28 -2.07 -6.09
C ALA A 115 3.84 -3.29 -6.92
N VAL A 116 4.81 -4.08 -7.38
CA VAL A 116 4.63 -5.34 -8.10
C VAL A 116 5.40 -6.46 -7.42
N GLY A 117 5.04 -7.72 -7.67
CA GLY A 117 5.71 -8.86 -7.05
C GLY A 117 5.67 -8.84 -5.52
N ILE A 118 4.61 -8.27 -4.93
CA ILE A 118 4.51 -8.11 -3.48
C ILE A 118 4.56 -9.44 -2.73
N ASP A 119 5.10 -9.48 -1.53
CA ASP A 119 5.19 -10.67 -0.68
C ASP A 119 3.81 -11.20 -0.24
N LYS A 120 2.85 -10.30 0.01
CA LYS A 120 1.48 -10.62 0.41
C LYS A 120 0.46 -9.66 -0.23
N ALA A 121 -0.71 -10.18 -0.59
CA ALA A 121 -1.85 -9.39 -1.05
C ALA A 121 -2.79 -9.05 0.13
N ALA A 122 -3.97 -8.48 -0.14
CA ALA A 122 -4.95 -8.16 0.91
C ALA A 122 -5.31 -9.37 1.78
N SER A 123 -5.44 -10.56 1.18
CA SER A 123 -5.69 -11.82 1.90
C SER A 123 -4.59 -12.25 2.87
N GLY A 124 -3.38 -11.70 2.73
CA GLY A 124 -2.23 -12.03 3.57
C GLY A 124 -1.99 -11.06 4.72
N LEU A 125 -2.78 -9.99 4.83
CA LEU A 125 -2.65 -9.03 5.94
C LEU A 125 -2.95 -9.66 7.30
N ASP A 126 -2.39 -9.10 8.36
CA ASP A 126 -2.74 -9.46 9.73
C ASP A 126 -4.25 -9.35 9.98
N ARG A 127 -4.83 -10.35 10.66
CA ARG A 127 -6.29 -10.42 10.84
C ARG A 127 -6.80 -9.45 11.91
N ALA A 128 -5.99 -9.05 12.89
CA ALA A 128 -6.35 -8.01 13.84
C ALA A 128 -6.36 -6.63 13.15
N LEU A 129 -5.41 -6.38 12.23
CA LEU A 129 -5.45 -5.21 11.36
C LEU A 129 -6.75 -5.20 10.53
N VAL A 130 -7.06 -6.27 9.82
CA VAL A 130 -8.29 -6.34 9.00
C VAL A 130 -9.55 -6.12 9.84
N ALA A 131 -9.61 -6.63 11.06
CA ALA A 131 -10.71 -6.38 11.98
C ALA A 131 -10.83 -4.89 12.35
N ALA A 132 -9.72 -4.21 12.64
CA ALA A 132 -9.70 -2.77 12.91
C ALA A 132 -10.13 -1.93 11.69
N LEU A 133 -9.64 -2.28 10.50
CA LEU A 133 -10.04 -1.66 9.24
C LEU A 133 -11.55 -1.84 8.98
N ARG A 134 -12.09 -3.02 9.22
CA ARG A 134 -13.52 -3.29 9.11
C ARG A 134 -14.34 -2.50 10.15
N GLY A 135 -13.78 -2.23 11.31
CA GLY A 135 -14.35 -1.33 12.32
C GLY A 135 -14.40 0.15 11.90
N GLY A 136 -13.82 0.51 10.75
CA GLY A 136 -13.82 1.89 10.25
C GLY A 136 -12.74 2.77 10.88
N ALA A 137 -11.68 2.16 11.44
CA ALA A 137 -10.59 2.86 12.10
C ALA A 137 -9.92 3.91 11.19
N PRO A 138 -9.43 5.03 11.73
CA PRO A 138 -8.46 5.88 11.03
C PRO A 138 -7.21 5.08 10.71
N VAL A 139 -6.64 5.30 9.52
CA VAL A 139 -5.47 4.56 9.05
C VAL A 139 -4.40 5.55 8.62
N LYS A 140 -3.18 5.34 9.11
CA LYS A 140 -1.99 6.00 8.58
C LYS A 140 -1.32 5.06 7.60
N ILE A 141 -1.14 5.52 6.36
CA ILE A 141 -0.44 4.78 5.33
C ILE A 141 0.95 5.37 5.17
N THR A 142 1.96 4.51 5.10
CA THR A 142 3.32 4.90 4.70
C THR A 142 3.70 4.16 3.42
N VAL A 143 4.11 4.88 2.38
CA VAL A 143 4.70 4.30 1.18
C VAL A 143 6.17 4.72 1.15
N GLY A 144 7.06 3.77 1.38
CA GLY A 144 8.51 3.96 1.38
C GLY A 144 9.18 3.24 0.23
N VAL A 145 10.30 3.79 -0.26
CA VAL A 145 11.06 3.21 -1.37
C VAL A 145 12.54 3.16 -1.04
N CYS A 146 13.17 2.01 -1.19
CA CYS A 146 14.62 1.82 -1.10
C CYS A 146 15.20 1.59 -2.51
N PRO A 147 15.86 2.59 -3.12
CA PRO A 147 16.45 2.46 -4.45
C PRO A 147 17.58 1.43 -4.47
N GLY A 148 17.73 0.72 -5.60
CA GLY A 148 18.88 -0.16 -5.87
C GLY A 148 18.89 -1.50 -5.13
N GLU A 149 17.98 -1.73 -4.19
CA GLU A 149 17.84 -3.00 -3.47
C GLU A 149 16.75 -3.84 -4.17
N ALA A 150 17.13 -4.97 -4.75
CA ALA A 150 16.19 -6.04 -5.12
C ALA A 150 16.13 -7.03 -3.94
N PHE A 151 14.93 -7.51 -3.62
CA PHE A 151 14.73 -8.57 -2.63
C PHE A 151 15.71 -9.72 -2.83
N LYS A 152 16.30 -10.18 -1.73
CA LYS A 152 17.00 -11.47 -1.65
C LYS A 152 16.05 -12.53 -1.10
#